data_AF-A0A966X6K1-F1
#
_entry.id   AF-A0A966X6K1-F1
#
_cell.length_a   1.000
_cell.length_b   1.000
_cell.length_c   1.000
_cell.angle_alpha   90.00
_cell.angle_beta   90.00
_cell.angle_gamma   90.00
#
_symmetry.space_group_name_H-M   'P 1'
#
loop_
_entity.id
_entity.type
_entity.pdbx_description
1 polymer ?
#
loop_
_entity_poly.entity_id
_entity_poly.type
_entity_poly.pdbx_seq_one_letter_code
_entity_poly.pdbx_strand_id
1 'polypeptide(L)'
;MVVHSRDGLDEISPAAVTDVAEWDAGAVRAFQIEPGSLDCALPSLDALKVADALESLEMIKAAFSGMHDAAEKMIALNAGAALYVADAAQSLQEGVDQARDEMRSGRALEKLEALVAFSQESAQ
;
A
#
# COMPACT_ATOMS: atom_id res chain seq x y z
N MET A 1 -3.82 13.01 -4.37
CA MET A 1 -4.05 12.90 -2.91
C MET A 1 -2.75 13.18 -2.18
N VAL A 2 -2.78 14.02 -1.15
CA VAL A 2 -1.65 14.29 -0.25
C VAL A 2 -2.02 13.74 1.12
N VAL A 3 -1.10 13.02 1.75
CA VAL A 3 -1.34 12.29 3.01
C VAL A 3 -0.26 12.60 4.03
N HIS A 4 -0.63 12.55 5.31
CA HIS A 4 0.31 12.57 6.42
C HIS A 4 -0.34 11.85 7.62
N SER A 5 0.31 10.80 8.09
CA SER A 5 -0.19 10.00 9.22
C SER A 5 0.19 10.60 10.56
N ARG A 6 -0.65 10.39 11.58
CA ARG A 6 -0.45 11.02 12.90
C ARG A 6 0.66 10.40 13.74
N ASP A 7 1.18 9.25 13.34
CA ASP A 7 2.42 8.65 13.82
C ASP A 7 3.66 9.13 13.04
N GLY A 8 3.49 10.05 12.07
CA GLY A 8 4.56 10.82 11.45
C GLY A 8 5.11 10.27 10.14
N LEU A 9 4.39 9.35 9.48
CA LEU A 9 4.76 8.88 8.14
C LEU A 9 4.21 9.82 7.06
N ASP A 10 4.94 9.87 5.95
CA ASP A 10 4.56 10.55 4.71
C ASP A 10 3.62 9.71 3.81
N GLU A 11 3.10 8.61 4.36
CA GLU A 11 2.19 7.66 3.73
C GLU A 11 1.00 7.32 4.64
N ILE A 12 0.04 6.53 4.15
CA ILE A 12 -1.11 6.08 4.94
C ILE A 12 -0.63 5.01 5.94
N SER A 13 -0.84 5.27 7.23
CA SER A 13 -0.44 4.35 8.31
C SER A 13 -1.57 3.35 8.65
N PRO A 14 -1.25 2.05 8.85
CA PRO A 14 -2.16 1.08 9.44
C PRO A 14 -2.27 1.22 10.97
N ALA A 15 -1.35 1.95 11.62
CA ALA A 15 -1.29 2.08 13.07
C ALA A 15 -1.84 3.41 13.60
N ALA A 16 -2.16 4.37 12.72
CA ALA A 16 -2.67 5.68 13.10
C ALA A 16 -3.63 6.26 12.05
N VAL A 17 -4.44 7.24 12.48
CA VAL A 17 -5.25 8.04 11.57
C VAL A 17 -4.34 8.80 10.60
N THR A 18 -4.76 8.88 9.33
CA THR A 18 -4.07 9.65 8.31
C THR A 18 -4.91 10.85 7.88
N ASP A 19 -4.35 12.05 7.98
CA ASP A 19 -4.98 13.28 7.49
C ASP A 19 -4.73 13.40 5.97
N VAL A 20 -5.77 13.71 5.20
CA VAL A 20 -5.76 13.71 3.73
C VAL A 20 -6.22 15.04 3.16
N ALA A 21 -5.50 15.53 2.15
CA ALA A 21 -5.96 16.59 1.25
C ALA A 21 -6.03 16.03 -0.19
N GLU A 22 -7.24 15.90 -0.70
CA GLU A 22 -7.52 15.38 -2.04
C GLU A 22 -7.97 16.52 -2.96
N TRP A 23 -7.38 16.58 -4.15
CA TRP A 23 -7.88 17.44 -5.22
C TRP A 23 -8.84 16.64 -6.08
N ASP A 24 -10.10 17.07 -6.13
CA ASP A 24 -11.14 16.46 -6.94
C ASP A 24 -12.03 17.56 -7.55
N ALA A 25 -12.37 17.40 -8.83
CA ALA A 25 -13.28 18.26 -9.58
C ALA A 25 -13.08 19.79 -9.40
N GLY A 26 -11.84 20.26 -9.25
CA GLY A 26 -11.52 21.69 -9.14
C GLY A 26 -11.50 22.24 -7.71
N ALA A 27 -11.66 21.40 -6.69
CA ALA A 27 -11.60 21.79 -5.29
C ALA A 27 -10.72 20.84 -4.46
N VAL A 28 -10.20 21.34 -3.35
CA VAL A 28 -9.56 20.50 -2.33
C VAL A 28 -10.60 20.06 -1.31
N ARG A 29 -10.72 18.75 -1.14
CA ARG A 29 -11.46 18.13 -0.05
C ARG A 29 -10.47 17.61 0.99
N ALA A 30 -10.69 17.95 2.25
CA ALA A 30 -9.94 17.41 3.37
C ALA A 30 -10.76 16.36 4.13
N PHE A 31 -10.16 15.24 4.49
CA PHE A 31 -10.80 14.18 5.29
C PHE A 31 -9.73 13.33 6.01
N GLN A 32 -10.19 12.32 6.75
CA GLN A 32 -9.33 11.40 7.49
C GLN A 32 -9.56 9.97 7.02
N ILE A 33 -8.47 9.21 6.94
CA ILE A 33 -8.51 7.75 6.78
C ILE A 33 -8.24 7.14 8.15
N GLU A 34 -9.19 6.36 8.63
CA GLU A 34 -8.98 5.49 9.79
C GLU A 34 -8.68 4.08 9.26
N PRO A 35 -7.52 3.47 9.56
CA PRO A 35 -7.17 2.17 8.97
C PRO A 35 -8.16 1.05 9.34
N GLY A 36 -8.86 1.21 10.47
CA GLY A 36 -9.91 0.28 10.91
C GLY A 36 -11.16 0.27 10.03
N SER A 37 -11.47 1.36 9.32
CA SER A 37 -12.59 1.38 8.38
C SER A 37 -12.29 0.65 7.06
N LEU A 38 -11.04 0.28 6.84
CA LEU A 38 -10.53 -0.44 5.66
C LEU A 38 -10.01 -1.85 6.01
N ASP A 39 -10.36 -2.36 7.18
CA ASP A 39 -9.87 -3.65 7.72
C ASP A 39 -8.33 -3.77 7.77
N CYS A 40 -7.63 -2.64 7.90
CA CYS A 40 -6.16 -2.55 7.86
C CYS A 40 -5.53 -2.09 9.18
N ALA A 41 -6.30 -1.96 10.26
CA ALA A 41 -5.78 -1.51 11.55
C ALA A 41 -4.72 -2.48 12.13
N LEU A 42 -3.63 -1.89 12.63
CA LEU A 42 -2.58 -2.55 13.41
C LEU A 42 -2.39 -1.83 14.75
N PRO A 43 -1.95 -2.54 15.81
CA PRO A 43 -1.70 -1.93 17.11
C PRO A 43 -0.42 -1.07 17.13
N SER A 44 0.57 -1.39 16.31
CA SER A 44 1.82 -0.64 16.15
C SER A 44 2.51 -0.98 14.82
N LEU A 45 3.55 -0.24 14.47
CA LEU A 45 4.41 -0.48 13.30
C LEU A 45 5.57 -1.45 13.60
N ASP A 46 5.64 -2.06 14.79
CA ASP A 46 6.81 -2.85 15.18
C ASP A 46 7.05 -4.06 14.27
N ALA A 47 5.97 -4.66 13.75
CA ALA A 47 6.03 -5.77 12.81
C ALA A 47 6.52 -5.37 11.40
N LEU A 48 6.70 -4.08 11.13
CA LEU A 48 7.15 -3.54 9.83
C LEU A 48 8.61 -3.08 9.86
N LYS A 49 9.30 -3.18 11.00
CA LYS A 49 10.70 -2.78 11.13
C LYS A 49 11.60 -3.85 10.53
N VAL A 50 12.58 -3.41 9.73
CA VAL A 50 13.61 -4.25 9.11
C VAL A 50 14.99 -3.64 9.36
N ALA A 51 16.02 -4.47 9.45
CA ALA A 51 17.39 -4.04 9.70
C ALA A 51 18.13 -3.62 8.42
N ASP A 52 17.78 -4.22 7.28
CA ASP A 52 18.45 -3.97 6.01
C ASP A 52 17.55 -4.20 4.77
N ALA A 53 18.15 -4.02 3.59
CA ALA A 53 17.48 -4.14 2.31
C ALA A 53 17.07 -5.58 1.96
N LEU A 54 17.80 -6.60 2.45
CA LEU A 54 17.47 -8.00 2.19
C LEU A 54 16.24 -8.41 3.00
N GLU A 55 16.20 -8.04 4.27
CA GLU A 55 15.02 -8.24 5.12
C GLU A 55 13.79 -7.51 4.57
N SER A 56 13.97 -6.27 4.06
CA SER A 56 12.90 -5.53 3.39
C SER A 56 12.35 -6.28 2.17
N LEU A 57 13.23 -6.80 1.31
CA LEU A 57 12.83 -7.58 0.13
C LEU A 57 12.07 -8.86 0.52
N GLU A 58 12.55 -9.58 1.53
CA GLU A 58 11.89 -10.79 2.05
C GLU A 58 10.50 -10.47 2.60
N MET A 59 10.36 -9.39 3.36
CA MET A 59 9.07 -8.92 3.88
C MET A 59 8.10 -8.56 2.75
N ILE A 60 8.55 -7.83 1.72
CA ILE A 60 7.73 -7.48 0.56
C ILE A 60 7.25 -8.74 -0.17
N LYS A 61 8.14 -9.71 -0.43
CA LYS A 61 7.77 -10.98 -1.07
C LYS A 61 6.79 -11.80 -0.22
N ALA A 62 6.96 -11.79 1.10
CA ALA A 62 6.03 -12.44 2.03
C ALA A 62 4.66 -11.74 2.03
N ALA A 63 4.60 -10.42 1.92
CA ALA A 63 3.35 -9.68 1.76
C ALA A 63 2.65 -10.02 0.44
N PHE A 64 3.39 -10.08 -0.67
CA PHE A 64 2.89 -10.46 -2.00
C PHE A 64 2.48 -11.93 -2.13
N SER A 65 2.58 -12.72 -1.06
CA SER A 65 2.11 -14.11 -0.99
C SER A 65 1.09 -14.31 0.12
N GLY A 66 0.64 -13.24 0.79
CA GLY A 66 -0.28 -13.28 1.91
C GLY A 66 0.31 -13.92 3.18
N MET A 67 1.64 -14.06 3.26
CA MET A 67 2.34 -14.68 4.39
C MET A 67 2.76 -13.66 5.46
N HIS A 68 2.61 -12.35 5.21
CA HIS A 68 2.95 -11.30 6.17
C HIS A 68 1.85 -10.23 6.29
N ASP A 69 0.84 -10.50 7.14
CA ASP A 69 -0.39 -9.69 7.30
C ASP A 69 -0.14 -8.19 7.52
N ALA A 70 0.79 -7.81 8.39
CA ALA A 70 1.07 -6.40 8.68
C ALA A 70 1.57 -5.64 7.44
N ALA A 71 2.43 -6.29 6.65
CA ALA A 71 3.03 -5.70 5.46
C ALA A 71 2.01 -5.69 4.30
N GLU A 72 1.20 -6.74 4.18
CA GLU A 72 0.06 -6.76 3.25
C GLU A 72 -0.88 -5.59 3.54
N LYS A 73 -1.25 -5.33 4.80
CA LYS A 73 -2.12 -4.20 5.17
C LYS A 73 -1.49 -2.84 4.83
N MET A 74 -0.21 -2.65 5.16
CA MET A 74 0.53 -1.43 4.83
C MET A 74 0.54 -1.14 3.33
N ILE A 75 0.86 -2.16 2.52
CA ILE A 75 0.90 -2.07 1.06
C ILE A 75 -0.50 -1.85 0.51
N ALA A 76 -1.50 -2.60 0.97
CA ALA A 76 -2.88 -2.51 0.49
C ALA A 76 -3.48 -1.12 0.70
N LEU A 77 -3.22 -0.46 1.82
CA LEU A 77 -3.67 0.91 2.07
C LEU A 77 -3.13 1.89 1.03
N ASN A 78 -1.82 1.87 0.80
CA ASN A 78 -1.18 2.84 -0.08
C ASN A 78 -1.40 2.53 -1.56
N ALA A 79 -1.33 1.25 -1.95
CA ALA A 79 -1.66 0.80 -3.30
C ALA A 79 -3.15 1.01 -3.62
N GLY A 80 -4.04 0.77 -2.65
CA GLY A 80 -5.47 1.01 -2.79
C GLY A 80 -5.81 2.48 -2.98
N ALA A 81 -5.16 3.37 -2.23
CA ALA A 81 -5.26 4.81 -2.45
C ALA A 81 -4.74 5.21 -3.84
N ALA A 82 -3.65 4.61 -4.32
CA ALA A 82 -3.13 4.83 -5.66
C ALA A 82 -4.11 4.38 -6.76
N LEU A 83 -4.76 3.21 -6.59
CA LEU A 83 -5.78 2.72 -7.52
C LEU A 83 -7.01 3.63 -7.55
N TYR A 84 -7.47 4.09 -6.39
CA TYR A 84 -8.59 5.02 -6.26
C TYR A 84 -8.31 6.36 -6.98
N VAL A 85 -7.16 7.00 -6.72
CA VAL A 85 -6.82 8.28 -7.39
C VAL A 85 -6.49 8.13 -8.87
N ALA A 86 -6.26 6.90 -9.35
CA ALA A 86 -6.05 6.58 -10.75
C ALA A 86 -7.35 6.22 -11.49
N ASP A 87 -8.52 6.39 -10.85
CA ASP A 87 -9.83 5.99 -11.36
C ASP A 87 -9.95 4.49 -11.69
N ALA A 88 -9.08 3.65 -11.11
CA ALA A 88 -9.09 2.20 -11.26
C ALA A 88 -10.00 1.50 -10.23
N ALA A 89 -10.37 2.22 -9.16
CA ALA A 89 -11.33 1.79 -8.15
C ALA A 89 -12.28 2.95 -7.81
N GLN A 90 -13.56 2.67 -7.56
CA GLN A 90 -14.59 3.69 -7.30
C GLN A 90 -14.59 4.19 -5.84
N SER A 91 -13.82 3.53 -4.98
CA SER A 91 -13.66 3.92 -3.58
C SER A 91 -12.32 3.45 -3.02
N LEU A 92 -11.91 4.04 -1.88
CA LEU A 92 -10.73 3.59 -1.15
C LEU A 92 -10.85 2.12 -0.73
N GLN A 93 -12.03 1.68 -0.25
CA GLN A 93 -12.26 0.29 0.14
C GLN A 93 -12.05 -0.65 -1.06
N GLU A 94 -12.67 -0.34 -2.20
CA GLU A 94 -12.50 -1.14 -3.42
C GLU A 94 -11.03 -1.19 -3.86
N GLY A 95 -10.32 -0.07 -3.79
CA GLY A 95 -8.88 -0.04 -4.11
C GLY A 95 -8.05 -0.93 -3.18
N VAL A 96 -8.33 -0.91 -1.87
CA VAL A 96 -7.66 -1.77 -0.88
C VAL A 96 -7.94 -3.24 -1.16
N ASP A 97 -9.19 -3.59 -1.48
CA ASP A 97 -9.58 -4.96 -1.79
C ASP A 97 -8.91 -5.46 -3.08
N GLN A 98 -8.90 -4.64 -4.14
CA GLN A 98 -8.18 -4.95 -5.38
C GLN A 98 -6.67 -5.15 -5.12
N ALA A 99 -6.04 -4.28 -4.33
CA ALA A 99 -4.62 -4.41 -4.00
C ALA A 99 -4.31 -5.72 -3.23
N ARG A 100 -5.19 -6.12 -2.31
CA ARG A 100 -5.08 -7.41 -1.61
C ARG A 100 -5.23 -8.59 -2.56
N ASP A 101 -6.18 -8.53 -3.49
CA ASP A 101 -6.38 -9.59 -4.49
C ASP A 101 -5.18 -9.73 -5.43
N GLU A 102 -4.58 -8.62 -5.87
CA GLU A 102 -3.35 -8.63 -6.67
C GLU A 102 -2.17 -9.29 -5.93
N MET A 103 -2.03 -9.01 -4.63
CA MET A 103 -1.01 -9.67 -3.80
C MET A 103 -1.33 -11.15 -3.62
N ARG A 104 -2.51 -11.51 -3.11
CA ARG A 104 -2.86 -12.90 -2.77
C ARG A 104 -2.95 -13.84 -3.97
N SER A 105 -3.22 -13.30 -5.15
CA SER A 105 -3.20 -14.08 -6.39
C SER A 105 -1.80 -14.37 -6.93
N GLY A 106 -0.76 -13.76 -6.35
CA GLY A 106 0.63 -13.87 -6.82
C GLY A 106 0.99 -12.92 -7.97
N ARG A 107 0.02 -12.21 -8.55
CA ARG A 107 0.24 -11.31 -9.69
C ARG A 107 1.18 -10.15 -9.36
N ALA A 108 1.14 -9.64 -8.14
CA ALA A 108 2.09 -8.62 -7.68
C ALA A 108 3.55 -9.12 -7.73
N LEU A 109 3.78 -10.37 -7.31
CA LEU A 109 5.11 -10.99 -7.36
C LEU A 109 5.55 -11.28 -8.80
N GLU A 110 4.66 -11.84 -9.62
CA GLU A 110 4.92 -12.05 -11.05
C GLU A 110 5.28 -10.73 -11.75
N LYS A 111 4.60 -9.63 -11.41
CA LYS A 111 4.89 -8.31 -11.98
C LYS A 111 6.26 -7.78 -11.57
N LEU A 112 6.68 -8.00 -10.33
CA LEU A 112 8.02 -7.67 -9.86
C LEU A 112 9.08 -8.46 -10.65
N GLU A 113 8.89 -9.77 -10.82
CA GLU A 113 9.81 -10.63 -11.59
C GLU A 113 9.89 -10.22 -13.06
N ALA A 114 8.75 -9.86 -13.66
CA ALA A 114 8.71 -9.35 -15.03
C ALA A 114 9.48 -8.02 -15.19
N LEU A 115 9.40 -7.12 -14.20
CA LEU A 115 10.17 -5.88 -14.21
C LEU A 115 11.68 -6.15 -14.11
N VAL A 116 12.09 -7.10 -13.26
CA VAL A 116 13.48 -7.55 -13.15
C VAL A 116 13.99 -8.07 -14.49
N ALA A 117 13.27 -9.00 -15.13
CA ALA A 117 13.64 -9.54 -16.44
C ALA A 117 13.75 -8.45 -17.51
N PHE A 118 12.72 -7.59 -17.63
CA PHE A 118 12.68 -6.51 -18.61
C PHE A 118 13.87 -5.54 -18.49
N SER A 119 14.22 -5.15 -17.26
CA SER A 119 15.33 -4.23 -17.00
C SER A 119 16.70 -4.83 -17.30
N GLN A 120 16.87 -6.15 -17.14
CA GLN A 120 18.12 -6.85 -17.47
C GLN A 120 18.29 -7.05 -18.98
N GLU A 121 17.19 -7.28 -19.70
CA GLU A 121 17.18 -7.34 -21.16
C GLU A 121 17.46 -5.96 -21.78
N SER A 122 16.87 -4.90 -21.25
CA SER A 122 17.01 -3.53 -21.76
C SER A 122 18.36 -2.87 -21.46
N ALA A 123 19.18 -3.49 -20.61
CA ALA A 123 20.53 -3.03 -20.27
C ALA A 123 21.62 -3.59 -21.21
N GLN A 124 21.24 -4.46 -22.16
CA GLN A 124 22.12 -5.03 -23.21
C GLN A 124 21.99 -4.23 -24.51
#